data_AF-A0A496ABW2-F1
#
_entry.id   AF-A0A496ABW2-F1
#
_cell.length_a   1.000
_cell.length_b   1.000
_cell.length_c   1.000
_cell.angle_alpha   90.00
_cell.angle_beta   90.00
_cell.angle_gamma   90.00
#
_symmetry.space_group_name_H-M   'P 1'
#
loop_
_entity.id
_entity.type
_entity.pdbx_description
1 polymer ?
#
loop_
_entity_poly.entity_id
_entity_poly.type
_entity_poly.pdbx_seq_one_letter_code
_entity_poly.pdbx_strand_id
1 'polypeptide(L)'
;MFYPAYINLQDRKCLVVGGGTVAERKVVAMLISGGDVTVISPDATELLTYLAQIGTIRWHKRQLRAGDTHGYFLVCAATDFTDINSAVFEEAYGKHKIRLVNVVDVIPQCTFAAASVVTDGELMLSISTSGKSPATSRRIREYFEDVLHASSLYTLGYEDGEPVPIENQGLPYPVYLLLENRTCVVFCEQKTPEVERRISLLNRCGASVVYPTPDEVKSHYFDDAFLVIADNSTVVNTSCGSDAAFIREYLDEPSAGTYFTPDLVIDGNLIISVSTRDGKDIDKAKRLHKKLANQFENNGYGAFIEFLGARRSEILKALPTPKKRADFFEVLINTVEDSISGLQTPPTTCCLGLTNPECSAECLFNWVRHDNVERADTVTTNLLESHSGDRMCNQ
;
A
#
# COMPACT_ATOMS: atom_id res chain seq x y z
N MET A 1 -10.29 -6.26 2.69
CA MET A 1 -9.92 -4.88 2.30
C MET A 1 -8.89 -4.36 3.28
N PHE A 2 -7.92 -3.56 2.85
CA PHE A 2 -6.97 -2.90 3.74
C PHE A 2 -7.39 -1.46 4.04
N TYR A 3 -6.98 -0.92 5.18
CA TYR A 3 -7.31 0.44 5.60
C TYR A 3 -6.24 1.44 5.13
N PRO A 4 -6.56 2.39 4.26
CA PRO A 4 -5.60 3.40 3.81
C PRO A 4 -5.25 4.37 4.94
N ALA A 5 -3.97 4.56 5.21
CA ALA A 5 -3.49 5.50 6.22
C ALA A 5 -2.24 6.22 5.72
N TYR A 6 -2.18 7.52 5.92
CA TYR A 6 -1.03 8.35 5.56
C TYR A 6 -0.28 8.67 6.85
N ILE A 7 0.86 7.99 7.04
CA ILE A 7 1.63 8.03 8.28
C ILE A 7 2.51 9.28 8.29
N ASN A 8 2.49 10.01 9.41
CA ASN A 8 3.41 11.10 9.66
C ASN A 8 4.76 10.53 10.16
N LEU A 9 5.77 10.51 9.29
CA LEU A 9 7.13 10.06 9.64
C LEU A 9 8.07 11.20 10.03
N GLN A 10 7.62 12.45 10.04
CA GLN A 10 8.46 13.60 10.35
C GLN A 10 9.16 13.39 11.71
N ASP A 11 10.49 13.32 11.67
CA ASP A 11 11.39 13.09 12.82
C ASP A 11 11.12 11.78 13.60
N ARG A 12 10.41 10.82 13.00
CA ARG A 12 10.11 9.51 13.60
C ARG A 12 11.20 8.50 13.26
N LYS A 13 11.67 7.77 14.27
CA LYS A 13 12.65 6.69 14.11
C LYS A 13 12.09 5.54 13.28
N CYS A 14 12.74 5.23 12.17
CA CYS A 14 12.38 4.13 11.28
C CYS A 14 13.54 3.13 11.16
N LEU A 15 13.26 1.85 11.29
CA LEU A 15 14.26 0.78 11.14
C LEU A 15 14.00 -0.03 9.86
N VAL A 16 15.06 -0.26 9.09
CA VAL A 16 15.06 -1.22 7.99
C VAL A 16 16.15 -2.28 8.25
N VAL A 17 15.74 -3.54 8.33
CA VAL A 17 16.64 -4.70 8.46
C VAL A 17 16.84 -5.31 7.08
N GLY A 18 18.08 -5.31 6.60
CA GLY A 18 18.46 -5.63 5.22
C GLY A 18 18.99 -4.41 4.48
N GLY A 19 19.83 -4.66 3.46
CA GLY A 19 20.49 -3.61 2.68
C GLY A 19 20.46 -3.84 1.16
N GLY A 20 19.59 -4.71 0.68
CA GLY A 20 19.36 -4.92 -0.75
C GLY A 20 18.44 -3.86 -1.37
N THR A 21 18.10 -4.04 -2.64
CA THR A 21 17.26 -3.11 -3.43
C THR A 21 15.86 -2.90 -2.83
N VAL A 22 15.28 -3.92 -2.18
CA VAL A 22 13.98 -3.77 -1.49
C VAL A 22 14.10 -2.90 -0.24
N ALA A 23 15.20 -3.04 0.51
CA ALA A 23 15.49 -2.18 1.64
C ALA A 23 15.73 -0.73 1.20
N GLU A 24 16.52 -0.53 0.13
CA GLU A 24 16.80 0.77 -0.46
C GLU A 24 15.52 1.54 -0.80
N ARG A 25 14.57 0.91 -1.50
CA ARG A 25 13.26 1.52 -1.84
C ARG A 25 12.48 1.98 -0.62
N LYS A 26 12.55 1.20 0.48
CA LYS A 26 11.88 1.55 1.74
C LYS A 26 12.56 2.73 2.41
N VAL A 27 13.89 2.76 2.44
CA VAL A 27 14.68 3.87 2.97
C VAL A 27 14.36 5.15 2.21
N VAL A 28 14.38 5.13 0.88
CA VAL A 28 14.02 6.27 0.02
C VAL A 28 12.64 6.81 0.36
N ALA A 29 11.62 5.94 0.40
CA ALA A 29 10.26 6.35 0.73
C ALA A 29 10.12 6.94 2.14
N MET A 30 10.87 6.41 3.13
CA MET A 30 10.86 6.96 4.50
C MET A 30 11.56 8.32 4.58
N LEU A 31 12.67 8.51 3.88
CA LEU A 31 13.43 9.77 3.85
C LEU A 31 12.63 10.91 3.21
N ILE A 32 11.96 10.62 2.09
CA ILE A 32 11.04 11.57 1.42
C ILE A 32 9.93 12.03 2.36
N SER A 33 9.53 11.18 3.30
CA SER A 33 8.53 11.45 4.33
C SER A 33 9.10 11.98 5.66
N GLY A 34 10.40 12.31 5.71
CA GLY A 34 11.04 12.91 6.89
C GLY A 34 11.39 11.92 8.00
N GLY A 35 11.41 10.62 7.72
CA GLY A 35 11.79 9.59 8.69
C GLY A 35 13.27 9.66 9.08
N ASP A 36 13.56 9.44 10.37
CA ASP A 36 14.91 9.24 10.89
C ASP A 36 15.33 7.77 10.73
N VAL A 37 15.96 7.46 9.59
CA VAL A 37 16.14 6.09 9.13
C VAL A 37 17.44 5.47 9.66
N THR A 38 17.32 4.27 10.21
CA THR A 38 18.42 3.39 10.57
C THR A 38 18.35 2.08 9.77
N VAL A 39 19.47 1.66 9.22
CA VAL A 39 19.63 0.42 8.45
C VAL A 39 20.53 -0.54 9.22
N ILE A 40 20.09 -1.78 9.41
CA ILE A 40 20.91 -2.87 9.98
C ILE A 40 21.11 -3.94 8.91
N SER A 41 22.33 -4.06 8.41
CA SER A 41 22.68 -5.07 7.42
C SER A 41 24.20 -5.23 7.31
N PRO A 42 24.74 -6.46 7.10
CA PRO A 42 26.17 -6.67 6.82
C PRO A 42 26.65 -5.95 5.56
N ASP A 43 25.79 -5.92 4.53
CA ASP A 43 26.04 -5.34 3.22
C ASP A 43 24.90 -4.36 2.87
N ALA A 44 25.21 -3.38 2.03
CA ALA A 44 24.25 -2.37 1.58
C ALA A 44 24.49 -2.04 0.11
N THR A 45 23.45 -1.58 -0.58
CA THR A 45 23.56 -1.04 -1.93
C THR A 45 24.43 0.22 -1.96
N GLU A 46 24.78 0.65 -3.18
CA GLU A 46 25.58 1.84 -3.40
C GLU A 46 24.91 3.10 -2.84
N LEU A 47 23.63 3.32 -3.16
CA LEU A 47 22.87 4.45 -2.62
C LEU A 47 22.78 4.43 -1.10
N LEU A 48 22.53 3.29 -0.46
CA LEU A 48 22.50 3.21 1.00
C LEU A 48 23.87 3.51 1.63
N THR A 49 24.95 3.07 1.00
CA THR A 49 26.31 3.38 1.43
C THR A 49 26.57 4.89 1.31
N TYR A 50 26.21 5.49 0.18
CA TYR A 50 26.33 6.93 -0.07
C TYR A 50 25.53 7.76 0.95
N LEU A 51 24.25 7.44 1.16
CA LEU A 51 23.39 8.12 2.13
C LEU A 51 23.93 8.03 3.56
N ALA A 52 24.58 6.92 3.92
CA ALA A 52 25.23 6.77 5.21
C ALA A 52 26.51 7.63 5.31
N GLN A 53 27.29 7.74 4.24
CA GLN A 53 28.51 8.57 4.20
C GLN A 53 28.22 10.06 4.35
N ILE A 54 27.14 10.55 3.71
CA ILE A 54 26.71 11.94 3.83
C ILE A 54 25.88 12.21 5.10
N GLY A 55 25.64 11.19 5.93
CA GLY A 55 24.96 11.31 7.22
C GLY A 55 23.43 11.37 7.17
N THR A 56 22.81 11.11 6.00
CA THR A 56 21.36 11.09 5.83
C THR A 56 20.70 9.90 6.54
N ILE A 57 21.41 8.76 6.64
CA ILE A 57 20.93 7.58 7.37
C ILE A 57 21.99 7.07 8.35
N ARG A 58 21.55 6.33 9.38
CA ARG A 58 22.46 5.54 10.23
C ARG A 58 22.57 4.13 9.69
N TRP A 59 23.75 3.71 9.24
CA TRP A 59 23.99 2.32 8.84
C TRP A 59 24.81 1.56 9.87
N HIS A 60 24.23 0.50 10.43
CA HIS A 60 24.94 -0.48 11.24
C HIS A 60 25.35 -1.66 10.37
N LYS A 61 26.63 -1.66 9.98
CA LYS A 61 27.25 -2.71 9.18
C LYS A 61 27.46 -4.01 9.98
N ARG A 62 26.36 -4.71 10.29
CA ARG A 62 26.33 -5.95 11.09
C ARG A 62 24.99 -6.68 10.91
N GLN A 63 24.93 -7.91 11.41
CA GLN A 63 23.68 -8.65 11.57
C GLN A 63 22.80 -8.06 12.69
N LEU A 64 21.50 -8.38 12.60
CA LEU A 64 20.50 -8.10 13.62
C LEU A 64 20.87 -8.76 14.96
N ARG A 65 20.58 -8.08 16.06
CA ARG A 65 20.75 -8.55 17.44
C ARG A 65 19.44 -8.34 18.18
N ALA A 66 19.22 -9.13 19.24
CA ALA A 66 18.09 -8.93 20.13
C ALA A 66 18.13 -7.53 20.75
N GLY A 67 16.98 -6.85 20.75
CA GLY A 67 16.77 -5.50 21.24
C GLY A 67 16.92 -4.42 20.17
N ASP A 68 17.37 -4.74 18.97
CA ASP A 68 17.60 -3.76 17.90
C ASP A 68 16.32 -3.06 17.44
N THR A 69 15.16 -3.71 17.60
CA THR A 69 13.86 -3.12 17.21
C THR A 69 13.28 -2.17 18.25
N HIS A 70 13.90 -2.03 19.43
CA HIS A 70 13.37 -1.21 20.52
C HIS A 70 13.33 0.29 20.18
N GLY A 71 12.21 0.94 20.50
CA GLY A 71 12.07 2.40 20.42
C GLY A 71 11.90 2.96 19.01
N TYR A 72 11.70 2.11 18.00
CA TYR A 72 11.35 2.53 16.65
C TYR A 72 9.84 2.71 16.51
N PHE A 73 9.44 3.67 15.68
CA PHE A 73 8.05 3.93 15.36
C PHE A 73 7.55 3.03 14.23
N LEU A 74 8.43 2.73 13.27
CA LEU A 74 8.16 1.86 12.12
C LEU A 74 9.35 0.92 11.89
N VAL A 75 9.06 -0.36 11.66
CA VAL A 75 10.08 -1.39 11.37
C VAL A 75 9.76 -2.11 10.07
N CYS A 76 10.75 -2.26 9.20
CA CYS A 76 10.67 -3.11 8.01
C CYS A 76 11.74 -4.20 8.03
N ALA A 77 11.35 -5.45 7.77
CA ALA A 77 12.29 -6.54 7.48
C ALA A 77 12.28 -6.83 5.97
N ALA A 78 13.43 -6.65 5.34
CA ALA A 78 13.62 -6.77 3.90
C ALA A 78 14.92 -7.55 3.59
N THR A 79 15.10 -8.69 4.27
CA THR A 79 16.21 -9.61 4.01
C THR A 79 15.75 -10.80 3.18
N ASP A 80 16.69 -11.52 2.56
CA ASP A 80 16.42 -12.79 1.87
C ASP A 80 16.25 -13.97 2.85
N PHE A 81 16.38 -13.74 4.16
CA PHE A 81 16.35 -14.78 5.19
C PHE A 81 15.04 -14.73 5.98
N THR A 82 14.16 -15.72 5.74
CA THR A 82 12.85 -15.83 6.40
C THR A 82 12.95 -15.86 7.93
N ASP A 83 13.97 -16.51 8.49
CA ASP A 83 14.16 -16.63 9.94
C ASP A 83 14.48 -15.26 10.58
N ILE A 84 15.32 -14.46 9.92
CA ILE A 84 15.64 -13.09 10.37
C ILE A 84 14.37 -12.23 10.28
N ASN A 85 13.67 -12.29 9.16
CA ASN A 85 12.44 -11.56 8.92
C ASN A 85 11.36 -11.86 9.98
N SER A 86 11.20 -13.14 10.34
CA SER A 86 10.28 -13.58 11.39
C SER A 86 10.71 -13.08 12.77
N ALA A 87 12.01 -13.15 13.09
CA ALA A 87 12.55 -12.66 14.36
C ALA A 87 12.32 -11.15 14.53
N VAL A 88 12.46 -10.36 13.46
CA VAL A 88 12.14 -8.92 13.47
C VAL A 88 10.68 -8.68 13.82
N PHE A 89 9.76 -9.45 13.23
CA PHE A 89 8.32 -9.30 13.51
C PHE A 89 7.98 -9.61 14.96
N GLU A 90 8.42 -10.77 15.46
CA GLU A 90 8.15 -11.18 16.84
C GLU A 90 8.71 -10.19 17.86
N GLU A 91 9.90 -9.65 17.59
CA GLU A 91 10.52 -8.67 18.48
C GLU A 91 9.82 -7.30 18.39
N ALA A 92 9.62 -6.76 17.19
CA ALA A 92 9.04 -5.44 17.00
C ALA A 92 7.57 -5.40 17.44
N TYR A 93 6.73 -6.30 16.90
CA TYR A 93 5.29 -6.31 17.14
C TYR A 93 4.95 -6.98 18.48
N GLY A 94 5.48 -8.18 18.72
CA GLY A 94 5.13 -9.00 19.88
C GLY A 94 5.66 -8.42 21.19
N LYS A 95 6.96 -8.14 21.23
CA LYS A 95 7.69 -7.71 22.44
C LYS A 95 7.70 -6.19 22.62
N HIS A 96 7.99 -5.42 21.57
CA HIS A 96 8.10 -3.96 21.66
C HIS A 96 6.83 -3.20 21.27
N LYS A 97 5.76 -3.92 20.91
CA LYS A 97 4.42 -3.37 20.63
C LYS A 97 4.38 -2.34 19.50
N ILE A 98 5.35 -2.36 18.59
CA ILE A 98 5.38 -1.48 17.42
C ILE A 98 4.22 -1.85 16.50
N ARG A 99 3.35 -0.88 16.19
CA ARG A 99 2.16 -1.14 15.37
C ARG A 99 2.41 -1.04 13.88
N LEU A 100 3.51 -0.43 13.44
CA LEU A 100 3.90 -0.33 12.04
C LEU A 100 5.07 -1.28 11.75
N VAL A 101 4.75 -2.52 11.37
CA VAL A 101 5.73 -3.55 11.01
C VAL A 101 5.39 -4.11 9.64
N ASN A 102 6.38 -4.14 8.74
CA ASN A 102 6.25 -4.76 7.43
C ASN A 102 7.38 -5.77 7.19
N VAL A 103 7.01 -7.03 7.01
CA VAL A 103 7.91 -8.10 6.58
C VAL A 103 7.67 -8.37 5.10
N VAL A 104 8.68 -8.11 4.28
CA VAL A 104 8.59 -8.29 2.83
C VAL A 104 8.19 -9.72 2.48
N ASP A 105 7.22 -9.86 1.58
CA ASP A 105 6.68 -11.12 1.06
C ASP A 105 6.03 -12.07 2.09
N VAL A 106 5.86 -11.65 3.35
CA VAL A 106 5.20 -12.44 4.40
C VAL A 106 4.01 -11.68 5.00
N ILE A 107 2.87 -11.71 4.29
CA ILE A 107 1.62 -11.00 4.67
C ILE A 107 1.18 -11.28 6.13
N PRO A 108 1.18 -12.54 6.63
CA PRO A 108 0.77 -12.80 8.01
C PRO A 108 1.64 -12.11 9.08
N GLN A 109 2.87 -11.75 8.72
CA GLN A 109 3.83 -11.02 9.56
C GLN A 109 3.88 -9.52 9.20
N CYS A 110 2.81 -8.99 8.60
CA CYS A 110 2.66 -7.57 8.33
C CYS A 110 1.51 -6.97 9.15
N THR A 111 1.71 -5.73 9.59
CA THR A 111 0.62 -4.88 10.09
C THR A 111 0.19 -3.84 9.06
N PHE A 112 1.04 -3.59 8.05
CA PHE A 112 0.70 -2.76 6.90
C PHE A 112 1.34 -3.31 5.62
N ALA A 113 0.71 -3.02 4.49
CA ALA A 113 1.27 -3.19 3.15
C ALA A 113 1.76 -1.84 2.62
N ALA A 114 2.88 -1.86 1.89
CA ALA A 114 3.37 -0.68 1.17
C ALA A 114 2.37 -0.29 0.07
N ALA A 115 2.20 1.01 -0.14
CA ALA A 115 1.34 1.54 -1.17
C ALA A 115 2.04 1.59 -2.54
N SER A 116 1.27 1.48 -3.62
CA SER A 116 1.68 1.87 -4.97
C SER A 116 1.45 3.38 -5.08
N VAL A 117 2.49 4.19 -5.29
CA VAL A 117 2.40 5.64 -5.13
C VAL A 117 2.74 6.38 -6.42
N VAL A 118 2.02 7.45 -6.70
CA VAL A 118 2.35 8.44 -7.74
C VAL A 118 2.41 9.81 -7.09
N THR A 119 3.47 10.57 -7.36
CA THR A 119 3.68 11.91 -6.79
C THR A 119 3.97 12.93 -7.88
N ASP A 120 3.18 13.99 -7.93
CA ASP A 120 3.39 15.17 -8.80
C ASP A 120 3.49 16.41 -7.92
N GLY A 121 4.73 16.74 -7.53
CA GLY A 121 5.02 17.85 -6.61
C GLY A 121 4.27 17.72 -5.29
N GLU A 122 3.25 18.55 -5.09
CA GLU A 122 2.43 18.58 -3.87
C GLU A 122 1.29 17.55 -3.87
N LEU A 123 1.03 16.85 -4.98
CA LEU A 123 -0.04 15.86 -5.10
C LEU A 123 0.51 14.45 -4.89
N MET A 124 -0.17 13.65 -4.06
CA MET A 124 0.12 12.23 -3.86
C MET A 124 -1.12 11.37 -4.09
N LEU A 125 -0.98 10.39 -4.98
CA LEU A 125 -1.93 9.30 -5.17
C LEU A 125 -1.36 8.02 -4.60
N SER A 126 -2.21 7.21 -3.98
CA SER A 126 -1.84 5.84 -3.63
C SER A 126 -2.90 4.84 -4.08
N ILE A 127 -2.46 3.72 -4.65
CA ILE A 127 -3.32 2.70 -5.26
C ILE A 127 -3.09 1.35 -4.57
N SER A 128 -4.19 0.67 -4.24
CA SER A 128 -4.17 -0.70 -3.72
C SER A 128 -5.33 -1.51 -4.25
N THR A 129 -5.05 -2.79 -4.49
CA THR A 129 -6.05 -3.82 -4.79
C THR A 129 -6.23 -4.78 -3.60
N SER A 130 -5.86 -4.36 -2.39
CA SER A 130 -5.83 -5.20 -1.18
C SER A 130 -5.11 -6.54 -1.38
N GLY A 131 -4.00 -6.54 -2.13
CA GLY A 131 -3.20 -7.74 -2.44
C GLY A 131 -3.79 -8.70 -3.50
N LYS A 132 -5.01 -8.43 -4.01
CA LYS A 132 -5.68 -9.32 -4.97
C LYS A 132 -5.08 -9.28 -6.38
N SER A 133 -4.75 -8.08 -6.89
CA SER A 133 -4.15 -7.90 -8.22
C SER A 133 -3.05 -6.83 -8.24
N PRO A 134 -1.81 -7.17 -7.87
CA PRO A 134 -0.66 -6.25 -7.97
C PRO A 134 -0.45 -5.68 -9.37
N ALA A 135 -0.73 -6.47 -10.42
CA ALA A 135 -0.61 -6.03 -11.82
C ALA A 135 -1.63 -4.94 -12.17
N THR A 136 -2.89 -5.05 -11.70
CA THR A 136 -3.89 -3.98 -11.89
C THR A 136 -3.48 -2.70 -11.15
N SER A 137 -2.99 -2.80 -9.91
CA SER A 137 -2.46 -1.63 -9.18
C SER A 137 -1.31 -0.95 -9.94
N ARG A 138 -0.39 -1.76 -10.49
CA ARG A 138 0.75 -1.29 -11.29
C ARG A 138 0.29 -0.55 -12.54
N ARG A 139 -0.66 -1.09 -13.30
CA ARG A 139 -1.15 -0.49 -14.55
C ARG A 139 -1.89 0.84 -14.31
N ILE A 140 -2.68 0.92 -13.24
CA ILE A 140 -3.31 2.17 -12.81
C ILE A 140 -2.25 3.20 -12.38
N ARG A 141 -1.22 2.77 -11.63
CA ARG A 141 -0.09 3.63 -11.25
C ARG A 141 0.64 4.17 -12.47
N GLU A 142 1.05 3.32 -13.41
CA GLU A 142 1.76 3.70 -14.63
C GLU A 142 0.95 4.70 -15.46
N TYR A 143 -0.36 4.47 -15.60
CA TYR A 143 -1.27 5.44 -16.23
C TYR A 143 -1.24 6.82 -15.57
N PHE A 144 -1.27 6.88 -14.23
CA PHE A 144 -1.19 8.16 -13.53
C PHE A 144 0.20 8.77 -13.57
N GLU A 145 1.28 7.96 -13.59
CA GLU A 145 2.64 8.46 -13.80
C GLU A 145 2.74 9.19 -15.15
N ASP A 146 2.19 8.58 -16.21
CA ASP A 146 2.18 9.17 -17.55
C ASP A 146 1.32 10.45 -17.63
N VAL A 147 0.09 10.40 -17.11
CA VAL A 147 -0.87 11.51 -17.18
C VAL A 147 -0.43 12.71 -16.33
N LEU A 148 0.24 12.46 -15.21
CA LEU A 148 0.72 13.51 -14.31
C LEU A 148 2.16 13.93 -14.61
N HIS A 149 2.85 13.27 -15.55
CA HIS A 149 4.28 13.43 -15.79
C HIS A 149 5.11 13.27 -14.50
N ALA A 150 4.69 12.37 -13.63
CA ALA A 150 5.29 12.15 -12.33
C ALA A 150 6.58 11.34 -12.45
N SER A 151 7.63 11.75 -11.74
CA SER A 151 8.80 10.90 -11.54
C SER A 151 8.45 9.75 -10.59
N SER A 152 8.92 8.55 -10.90
CA SER A 152 8.63 7.40 -10.07
C SER A 152 9.44 7.46 -8.78
N LEU A 153 8.82 7.16 -7.62
CA LEU A 153 9.56 6.98 -6.37
C LEU A 153 10.68 5.93 -6.52
N TYR A 154 10.53 4.99 -7.47
CA TYR A 154 11.49 3.94 -7.76
C TYR A 154 12.76 4.41 -8.47
N THR A 155 12.78 5.65 -8.99
CA THR A 155 13.95 6.25 -9.66
C THR A 155 14.61 7.35 -8.83
N LEU A 156 14.10 7.64 -7.64
CA LEU A 156 14.70 8.63 -6.75
C LEU A 156 15.98 8.12 -6.10
N GLY A 157 16.96 9.00 -5.96
CA GLY A 157 18.27 8.70 -5.37
C GLY A 157 19.35 8.34 -6.38
N TYR A 158 19.06 8.32 -7.69
CA TYR A 158 20.07 8.19 -8.74
C TYR A 158 19.87 9.24 -9.83
N GLU A 159 20.96 9.88 -10.27
CA GLU A 159 21.02 10.74 -11.47
C GLU A 159 22.18 10.27 -12.34
N ASP A 160 21.92 10.04 -13.63
CA ASP A 160 22.91 9.50 -14.58
C ASP A 160 23.62 8.21 -14.11
N GLY A 161 22.95 7.41 -13.28
CA GLY A 161 23.47 6.15 -12.72
C GLY A 161 24.24 6.31 -11.41
N GLU A 162 24.46 7.53 -10.94
CA GLU A 162 25.21 7.82 -9.72
C GLU A 162 24.27 8.17 -8.55
N PRO A 163 24.57 7.74 -7.32
CA PRO A 163 23.79 8.11 -6.14
C PRO A 163 23.74 9.61 -5.88
N VAL A 164 22.56 10.15 -5.60
CA VAL A 164 22.35 11.56 -5.22
C VAL A 164 21.64 11.69 -3.88
N PRO A 165 21.73 12.85 -3.20
CA PRO A 165 21.03 13.08 -1.93
C PRO A 165 19.52 12.91 -2.08
N ILE A 166 18.86 12.48 -1.01
CA ILE A 166 17.40 12.40 -0.92
C ILE A 166 16.95 13.44 0.10
N GLU A 167 16.15 14.39 -0.36
CA GLU A 167 15.57 15.42 0.50
C GLU A 167 14.19 15.00 1.01
N ASN A 168 13.85 15.46 2.21
CA ASN A 168 12.49 15.37 2.74
C ASN A 168 11.58 16.29 1.91
N GLN A 169 10.57 15.69 1.26
CA GLN A 169 9.64 16.41 0.41
C GLN A 169 8.38 16.86 1.17
N GLY A 170 8.31 16.62 2.49
CA GLY A 170 7.14 16.91 3.31
C GLY A 170 5.92 16.09 2.91
N LEU A 171 6.14 14.93 2.29
CA LEU A 171 5.07 14.04 1.86
C LEU A 171 4.79 13.00 2.94
N PRO A 172 3.52 12.65 3.21
CA PRO A 172 3.22 11.59 4.16
C PRO A 172 3.72 10.23 3.65
N TYR A 173 3.84 9.24 4.53
CA TYR A 173 4.21 7.87 4.17
C TYR A 173 2.94 7.02 4.00
N PRO A 174 2.48 6.77 2.75
CA PRO A 174 1.22 6.06 2.51
C PRO A 174 1.37 4.57 2.79
N VAL A 175 0.45 4.04 3.60
CA VAL A 175 0.36 2.61 3.91
C VAL A 175 -1.08 2.12 3.80
N TYR A 176 -1.22 0.81 3.64
CA TYR A 176 -2.49 0.12 3.77
C TYR A 176 -2.44 -0.81 4.98
N LEU A 177 -3.05 -0.39 6.09
CA LEU A 177 -3.07 -1.15 7.34
C LEU A 177 -3.90 -2.42 7.15
N LEU A 178 -3.35 -3.53 7.61
CA LEU A 178 -4.08 -4.78 7.74
C LEU A 178 -4.77 -4.70 9.10
N LEU A 179 -6.09 -4.66 9.18
CA LEU A 179 -6.80 -4.48 10.45
C LEU A 179 -7.59 -5.70 10.91
N GLU A 180 -7.58 -6.79 10.15
CA GLU A 180 -8.30 -8.00 10.49
C GLU A 180 -7.98 -8.48 11.92
N ASN A 181 -9.03 -8.59 12.75
CA ASN A 181 -8.98 -8.96 14.17
C ASN A 181 -8.13 -8.04 15.08
N ARG A 182 -7.77 -6.83 14.61
CA ARG A 182 -7.03 -5.86 15.42
C ARG A 182 -8.00 -4.88 16.10
N THR A 183 -7.77 -4.62 17.38
CA THR A 183 -8.57 -3.68 18.16
C THR A 183 -8.33 -2.24 17.69
N CYS A 184 -9.40 -1.57 17.28
CA CYS A 184 -9.39 -0.17 16.87
C CYS A 184 -10.36 0.60 17.77
N VAL A 185 -9.87 1.63 18.45
CA VAL A 185 -10.71 2.43 19.35
C VAL A 185 -11.16 3.68 18.62
N VAL A 186 -12.45 3.97 18.66
CA VAL A 186 -13.00 5.22 18.18
C VAL A 186 -13.57 5.95 19.38
N PHE A 187 -12.93 7.06 19.75
CA PHE A 187 -13.26 7.85 20.93
C PHE A 187 -13.74 9.24 20.50
N CYS A 188 -15.05 9.36 20.28
CA CYS A 188 -15.66 10.61 19.83
C CYS A 188 -16.90 10.93 20.66
N GLU A 189 -17.09 12.20 21.02
CA GLU A 189 -18.25 12.66 21.81
C GLU A 189 -19.57 12.42 21.06
N GLN A 190 -19.54 12.61 19.73
CA GLN A 190 -20.71 12.45 18.87
C GLN A 190 -20.40 11.57 17.66
N LYS A 191 -21.38 10.76 17.25
CA LYS A 191 -21.33 10.02 15.98
C LYS A 191 -21.70 10.95 14.82
N THR A 192 -20.76 11.81 14.44
CA THR A 192 -20.91 12.62 13.22
C THR A 192 -20.85 11.72 11.98
N PRO A 193 -21.34 12.17 10.81
CA PRO A 193 -21.23 11.41 9.56
C PRO A 193 -19.78 11.03 9.20
N GLU A 194 -18.80 11.84 9.60
CA GLU A 194 -17.38 11.54 9.40
C GLU A 194 -16.92 10.37 10.28
N VAL A 195 -17.28 10.39 11.57
CA VAL A 195 -17.00 9.29 12.51
C VAL A 195 -17.68 8.00 12.05
N GLU A 196 -18.93 8.07 11.59
CA GLU A 196 -19.64 6.92 11.04
C GLU A 196 -18.96 6.33 9.81
N ARG A 197 -18.44 7.19 8.91
CA ARG A 197 -17.65 6.74 7.75
C ARG A 197 -16.37 6.04 8.19
N ARG A 198 -15.65 6.56 9.20
CA ARG A 198 -14.45 5.92 9.76
C ARG A 198 -14.76 4.56 10.37
N ILE A 199 -15.81 4.48 11.19
CA ILE A 199 -16.28 3.21 11.79
C ILE A 199 -16.65 2.19 10.70
N SER A 200 -17.40 2.62 9.68
CA SER A 200 -17.77 1.76 8.55
C SER A 200 -16.54 1.23 7.81
N LEU A 201 -15.56 2.09 7.54
CA LEU A 201 -14.31 1.70 6.90
C LEU A 201 -13.50 0.70 7.75
N LEU A 202 -13.38 0.94 9.05
CA LEU A 202 -12.72 0.02 9.98
C LEU A 202 -13.38 -1.37 9.97
N ASN A 203 -14.71 -1.42 10.06
CA ASN A 203 -15.48 -2.67 10.00
C ASN A 203 -15.27 -3.41 8.66
N ARG A 204 -15.27 -2.69 7.53
CA ARG A 204 -14.98 -3.27 6.20
C ARG A 204 -13.56 -3.84 6.08
N CYS A 205 -12.63 -3.36 6.90
CA CYS A 205 -11.25 -3.85 6.97
C CYS A 205 -11.07 -4.99 7.99
N GLY A 206 -12.15 -5.46 8.63
CA GLY A 206 -12.12 -6.55 9.60
C GLY A 206 -11.63 -6.15 10.99
N ALA A 207 -11.58 -4.85 11.31
CA ALA A 207 -11.19 -4.37 12.63
C ALA A 207 -12.21 -4.79 13.72
N SER A 208 -11.71 -5.06 14.93
CA SER A 208 -12.54 -5.13 16.12
C SER A 208 -12.71 -3.71 16.67
N VAL A 209 -13.83 -3.06 16.33
CA VAL A 209 -14.06 -1.65 16.67
C VAL A 209 -14.66 -1.53 18.07
N VAL A 210 -13.99 -0.78 18.93
CA VAL A 210 -14.45 -0.41 20.27
C VAL A 210 -14.83 1.08 20.24
N TYR A 211 -16.03 1.40 20.71
CA TYR A 211 -16.53 2.78 20.81
C TYR A 211 -16.93 3.07 22.27
N PRO A 212 -15.98 3.49 23.13
CA PRO A 212 -16.26 3.82 24.52
C PRO A 212 -17.17 5.04 24.63
N THR A 213 -17.96 5.13 25.70
CA THR A 213 -18.68 6.37 26.03
C THR A 213 -17.70 7.39 26.62
N PRO A 214 -17.90 8.70 26.38
CA PRO A 214 -17.01 9.75 26.87
C PRO A 214 -16.79 9.75 28.40
N ASP A 215 -17.79 9.30 29.16
CA ASP A 215 -17.73 9.20 30.64
C ASP A 215 -16.89 8.02 31.15
N GLU A 216 -16.42 7.13 30.27
CA GLU A 216 -15.70 5.89 30.63
C GLU A 216 -14.30 5.82 30.01
N VAL A 217 -13.51 6.91 30.00
CA VAL A 217 -12.10 6.85 29.55
C VAL A 217 -11.27 6.04 30.55
N LYS A 218 -11.30 4.73 30.40
CA LYS A 218 -10.50 3.80 31.19
C LYS A 218 -9.27 3.41 30.37
N SER A 219 -8.10 3.47 31.00
CA SER A 219 -6.81 3.18 30.34
C SER A 219 -6.78 1.83 29.61
N HIS A 220 -7.50 0.83 30.13
CA HIS A 220 -7.53 -0.53 29.57
C HIS A 220 -8.08 -0.62 28.14
N TYR A 221 -8.84 0.37 27.66
CA TYR A 221 -9.27 0.39 26.25
C TYR A 221 -8.09 0.55 25.29
N PHE A 222 -6.98 1.11 25.76
CA PHE A 222 -5.83 1.47 24.95
C PHE A 222 -4.68 0.48 25.04
N ASP A 223 -4.67 -0.41 26.04
CA ASP A 223 -3.57 -1.34 26.32
C ASP A 223 -3.17 -2.17 25.08
N ASP A 224 -4.17 -2.67 24.36
CA ASP A 224 -4.00 -3.49 23.15
C ASP A 224 -4.49 -2.80 21.87
N ALA A 225 -4.77 -1.50 21.93
CA ALA A 225 -5.21 -0.76 20.75
C ALA A 225 -4.11 -0.80 19.67
N PHE A 226 -4.53 -1.10 18.45
CA PHE A 226 -3.69 -0.95 17.27
C PHE A 226 -3.70 0.50 16.79
N LEU A 227 -4.90 1.07 16.67
CA LEU A 227 -5.11 2.48 16.35
C LEU A 227 -6.21 3.09 17.20
N VAL A 228 -6.17 4.42 17.30
CA VAL A 228 -7.19 5.25 17.96
C VAL A 228 -7.61 6.38 17.01
N ILE A 229 -8.91 6.58 16.83
CA ILE A 229 -9.48 7.76 16.18
C ILE A 229 -10.19 8.57 17.25
N ALA A 230 -9.91 9.87 17.35
CA ALA A 230 -10.60 10.73 18.31
C ALA A 230 -10.92 12.12 17.74
N ASP A 231 -11.94 12.77 18.29
CA ASP A 231 -12.33 14.16 17.98
C ASP A 231 -11.86 15.17 19.04
N ASN A 232 -11.12 14.70 20.04
CA ASN A 232 -10.53 15.51 21.10
C ASN A 232 -9.12 15.01 21.44
N SER A 233 -8.10 15.69 20.91
CA SER A 233 -6.70 15.29 21.11
C SER A 233 -6.26 15.34 22.58
N THR A 234 -6.82 16.27 23.36
CA THR A 234 -6.44 16.53 24.76
C THR A 234 -6.80 15.35 25.68
N VAL A 235 -7.98 14.75 25.49
CA VAL A 235 -8.43 13.62 26.33
C VAL A 235 -7.53 12.40 26.14
N VAL A 236 -7.19 12.08 24.88
CA VAL A 236 -6.34 10.93 24.57
C VAL A 236 -4.92 11.15 25.08
N ASN A 237 -4.35 12.33 24.85
CA ASN A 237 -2.98 12.65 25.28
C ASN A 237 -2.84 12.64 26.80
N THR A 238 -3.85 13.13 27.52
CA THR A 238 -3.87 13.11 28.99
C THR A 238 -3.95 11.68 29.54
N SER A 239 -4.71 10.81 28.88
CA SER A 239 -5.00 9.46 29.38
C SER A 239 -3.90 8.43 29.09
N CYS A 240 -3.18 8.58 27.97
CA CYS A 240 -2.22 7.58 27.48
C CYS A 240 -0.77 8.09 27.34
N GLY A 241 -0.56 9.42 27.44
CA GLY A 241 0.72 10.05 27.15
C GLY A 241 1.07 10.09 25.65
N SER A 242 2.17 10.78 25.34
CA SER A 242 2.71 10.89 23.98
C SER A 242 3.24 9.55 23.45
N ASP A 243 3.74 8.69 24.34
CA ASP A 243 4.55 7.51 23.99
C ASP A 243 3.71 6.23 23.87
N ALA A 244 2.39 6.34 23.82
CA ALA A 244 1.52 5.19 23.64
C ALA A 244 1.82 4.46 22.33
N ALA A 245 1.83 3.13 22.39
CA ALA A 245 2.24 2.26 21.29
C ALA A 245 1.31 2.31 20.06
N PHE A 246 0.04 2.68 20.24
CA PHE A 246 -0.93 2.79 19.16
C PHE A 246 -0.68 4.01 18.25
N ILE A 247 -1.06 3.89 16.98
CA ILE A 247 -1.13 5.03 16.07
C ILE A 247 -2.46 5.77 16.28
N ARG A 248 -2.48 7.09 16.05
CA ARG A 248 -3.65 7.92 16.32
C ARG A 248 -3.96 8.92 15.22
N GLU A 249 -5.25 9.10 14.94
CA GLU A 249 -5.82 10.13 14.09
C GLU A 249 -6.69 11.04 14.97
N TYR A 250 -6.46 12.35 14.87
CA TYR A 250 -7.25 13.38 15.54
C TYR A 250 -8.05 14.14 14.50
N LEU A 251 -9.38 14.14 14.62
CA LEU A 251 -10.29 14.78 13.67
C LEU A 251 -10.35 16.30 13.87
N ASP A 252 -10.13 16.75 15.10
CA ASP A 252 -10.05 18.16 15.51
C ASP A 252 -8.70 18.81 15.19
N GLU A 253 -7.61 18.04 15.36
CA GLU A 253 -6.24 18.52 15.15
C GLU A 253 -5.39 17.51 14.35
N PRO A 254 -5.62 17.38 13.02
CA PRO A 254 -4.97 16.34 12.20
C PRO A 254 -3.45 16.31 12.28
N SER A 255 -2.81 17.47 12.42
CA SER A 255 -1.34 17.61 12.52
C SER A 255 -0.74 17.03 13.81
N ALA A 256 -1.53 16.89 14.87
CA ALA A 256 -1.08 16.29 16.13
C ALA A 256 -1.17 14.75 16.11
N GLY A 257 -1.82 14.18 15.10
CA GLY A 257 -1.93 12.74 14.90
C GLY A 257 -0.62 12.12 14.43
N THR A 258 -0.50 10.80 14.56
CA THR A 258 0.59 10.03 13.94
C THR A 258 0.24 9.57 12.53
N TYR A 259 -1.03 9.65 12.16
CA TYR A 259 -1.52 9.43 10.81
C TYR A 259 -2.81 10.21 10.57
N PHE A 260 -3.19 10.33 9.30
CA PHE A 260 -4.54 10.72 8.91
C PHE A 260 -5.03 9.79 7.82
N THR A 261 -6.35 9.70 7.65
CA THR A 261 -6.93 8.90 6.58
C THR A 261 -7.29 9.81 5.40
N PRO A 262 -6.69 9.61 4.22
CA PRO A 262 -6.82 10.52 3.06
C PRO A 262 -8.21 10.47 2.43
N ASP A 263 -8.45 11.31 1.43
CA ASP A 263 -9.65 11.23 0.59
C ASP A 263 -9.61 9.95 -0.26
N LEU A 264 -10.72 9.20 -0.28
CA LEU A 264 -10.77 7.85 -0.84
C LEU A 264 -11.76 7.75 -2.00
N VAL A 265 -11.36 6.97 -3.00
CA VAL A 265 -12.19 6.44 -4.07
C VAL A 265 -12.13 4.93 -3.97
N ILE A 266 -13.28 4.29 -3.76
CA ILE A 266 -13.36 2.85 -3.45
C ILE A 266 -14.30 2.14 -4.41
N ASP A 267 -13.80 1.07 -5.04
CA ASP A 267 -14.60 0.11 -5.81
C ASP A 267 -14.22 -1.32 -5.42
N GLY A 268 -15.02 -1.96 -4.58
CA GLY A 268 -14.69 -3.27 -4.01
C GLY A 268 -13.37 -3.27 -3.24
N ASN A 269 -12.36 -4.01 -3.74
CA ASN A 269 -11.01 -4.04 -3.19
C ASN A 269 -10.02 -3.08 -3.88
N LEU A 270 -10.46 -2.31 -4.88
CA LEU A 270 -9.71 -1.15 -5.38
C LEU A 270 -9.87 0.02 -4.40
N ILE A 271 -8.75 0.59 -4.00
CA ILE A 271 -8.67 1.79 -3.18
C ILE A 271 -7.69 2.72 -3.85
N ILE A 272 -8.17 3.91 -4.23
CA ILE A 272 -7.34 5.02 -4.68
C ILE A 272 -7.48 6.12 -3.64
N SER A 273 -6.37 6.55 -3.06
CA SER A 273 -6.35 7.70 -2.15
C SER A 273 -5.73 8.91 -2.82
N VAL A 274 -6.23 10.08 -2.45
CA VAL A 274 -5.74 11.38 -2.91
C VAL A 274 -5.35 12.21 -1.71
N SER A 275 -4.19 12.86 -1.76
CA SER A 275 -3.78 13.85 -0.77
C SER A 275 -2.95 14.95 -1.41
N THR A 276 -2.93 16.11 -0.75
CA THR A 276 -2.02 17.20 -1.10
C THR A 276 -1.17 17.58 0.11
N ARG A 277 0.06 18.01 -0.14
CA ARG A 277 0.99 18.48 0.90
C ARG A 277 0.39 19.67 1.66
N ASP A 278 0.30 19.54 2.98
CA ASP A 278 -0.14 20.59 3.92
C ASP A 278 -1.47 21.29 3.56
N GLY A 279 -2.34 20.65 2.76
CA GLY A 279 -3.58 21.26 2.28
C GLY A 279 -3.39 22.51 1.40
N LYS A 280 -2.21 22.70 0.79
CA LYS A 280 -1.91 23.89 -0.03
C LYS A 280 -2.77 24.01 -1.30
N ASP A 281 -3.26 22.89 -1.82
CA ASP A 281 -4.08 22.86 -3.04
C ASP A 281 -5.33 21.98 -2.90
N ILE A 282 -6.14 22.27 -1.88
CA ILE A 282 -7.40 21.57 -1.58
C ILE A 282 -8.33 21.54 -2.80
N ASP A 283 -8.36 22.58 -3.62
CA ASP A 283 -9.22 22.62 -4.80
C ASP A 283 -8.73 21.69 -5.92
N LYS A 284 -7.41 21.59 -6.17
CA LYS A 284 -6.86 20.57 -7.08
C LYS A 284 -7.17 19.18 -6.56
N ALA A 285 -7.01 18.93 -5.26
CA ALA A 285 -7.33 17.65 -4.62
C ALA A 285 -8.81 17.26 -4.84
N LYS A 286 -9.75 18.17 -4.54
CA LYS A 286 -11.19 17.95 -4.73
C LYS A 286 -11.58 17.72 -6.19
N ARG A 287 -11.02 18.50 -7.12
CA ARG A 287 -11.27 18.32 -8.56
C ARG A 287 -10.78 16.95 -9.04
N LEU A 288 -9.60 16.54 -8.59
CA LEU A 288 -9.03 15.24 -8.94
C LEU A 288 -9.84 14.10 -8.32
N HIS A 289 -10.16 14.19 -7.03
CA HIS A 289 -11.00 13.22 -6.34
C HIS A 289 -12.32 13.01 -7.08
N LYS A 290 -13.01 14.09 -7.48
CA LYS A 290 -14.25 14.01 -8.27
C LYS A 290 -14.04 13.29 -9.61
N LYS A 291 -12.95 13.58 -10.33
CA LYS A 291 -12.64 12.89 -11.60
C LYS A 291 -12.40 11.40 -11.38
N LEU A 292 -11.64 11.05 -10.34
CA LEU A 292 -11.36 9.67 -9.98
C LEU A 292 -12.63 8.94 -9.55
N ALA A 293 -13.46 9.56 -8.72
CA ALA A 293 -14.72 8.98 -8.29
C ALA A 293 -15.62 8.63 -9.49
N ASN A 294 -15.79 9.58 -10.42
CA ASN A 294 -16.56 9.37 -11.66
C ASN A 294 -16.02 8.22 -12.52
N GLN A 295 -14.71 8.00 -12.53
CA GLN A 295 -14.06 6.99 -13.37
C GLN A 295 -14.02 5.60 -12.73
N PHE A 296 -13.77 5.52 -11.42
CA PHE A 296 -13.46 4.25 -10.75
C PHE A 296 -14.59 3.72 -9.88
N GLU A 297 -15.40 4.58 -9.23
CA GLU A 297 -16.46 4.07 -8.35
C GLU A 297 -17.55 3.38 -9.16
N ASN A 298 -17.90 2.15 -8.77
CA ASN A 298 -18.94 1.34 -9.40
C ASN A 298 -18.78 1.16 -10.92
N ASN A 299 -17.54 1.20 -11.42
CA ASN A 299 -17.23 1.10 -12.84
C ASN A 299 -16.59 -0.23 -13.25
N GLY A 300 -16.67 -1.25 -12.39
CA GLY A 300 -16.29 -2.63 -12.68
C GLY A 300 -14.85 -3.00 -12.34
N TYR A 301 -14.03 -2.05 -11.85
CA TYR A 301 -12.68 -2.35 -11.39
C TYR A 301 -12.69 -3.27 -10.16
N GLY A 302 -13.61 -3.03 -9.23
CA GLY A 302 -13.82 -3.88 -8.06
C GLY A 302 -14.15 -5.31 -8.47
N ALA A 303 -15.14 -5.48 -9.36
CA ALA A 303 -15.53 -6.79 -9.89
C ALA A 303 -14.36 -7.48 -10.63
N PHE A 304 -13.60 -6.74 -11.42
CA PHE A 304 -12.43 -7.26 -12.11
C PHE A 304 -11.32 -7.73 -11.16
N ILE A 305 -11.04 -6.98 -10.10
CA ILE A 305 -10.07 -7.37 -9.07
C ILE A 305 -10.55 -8.59 -8.29
N GLU A 306 -11.86 -8.70 -8.00
CA GLU A 306 -12.44 -9.91 -7.39
C GLU A 306 -12.27 -11.12 -8.29
N PHE A 307 -12.59 -10.97 -9.57
CA PHE A 307 -12.42 -12.02 -10.59
C PHE A 307 -10.99 -12.55 -10.62
N LEU A 308 -9.99 -11.66 -10.73
CA LEU A 308 -8.57 -12.04 -10.72
C LEU A 308 -8.17 -12.69 -9.38
N GLY A 309 -8.69 -12.17 -8.27
CA GLY A 309 -8.42 -12.70 -6.93
C GLY A 309 -8.95 -14.12 -6.74
N ALA A 310 -10.13 -14.43 -7.25
CA ALA A 310 -10.75 -15.76 -7.17
C ALA A 310 -9.92 -16.83 -7.90
N ARG A 311 -9.23 -16.45 -8.99
CA ARG A 311 -8.37 -17.33 -9.79
C ARG A 311 -6.95 -17.48 -9.24
N ARG A 312 -6.57 -16.73 -8.20
CA ARG A 312 -5.21 -16.73 -7.64
C ARG A 312 -4.69 -18.12 -7.27
N SER A 313 -5.52 -18.94 -6.61
CA SER A 313 -5.14 -20.28 -6.16
C SER A 313 -4.86 -21.24 -7.32
N GLU A 314 -5.59 -21.10 -8.42
CA GLU A 314 -5.40 -21.88 -9.65
C GLU A 314 -4.11 -21.46 -10.36
N ILE A 315 -3.90 -20.15 -10.50
CA ILE A 315 -2.70 -19.57 -11.13
C ILE A 315 -1.44 -19.96 -10.35
N LEU A 316 -1.47 -19.92 -9.02
CA LEU A 316 -0.32 -20.33 -8.18
C LEU A 316 0.06 -21.81 -8.38
N LYS A 317 -0.93 -22.69 -8.62
CA LYS A 317 -0.69 -24.11 -8.89
C LYS A 317 -0.12 -24.33 -10.29
N ALA A 318 -0.66 -23.64 -11.29
CA ALA A 318 -0.23 -23.80 -12.69
C ALA A 318 1.13 -23.12 -12.98
N LEU A 319 1.40 -21.97 -12.35
CA LEU A 319 2.56 -21.13 -12.61
C LEU A 319 3.40 -20.94 -11.33
N PRO A 320 4.39 -21.83 -11.07
CA PRO A 320 5.06 -21.90 -9.77
C PRO A 320 6.04 -20.76 -9.52
N THR A 321 6.59 -20.12 -10.56
CA THR A 321 7.58 -19.03 -10.39
C THR A 321 6.92 -17.65 -10.42
N PRO A 322 7.41 -16.68 -9.62
CA PRO A 322 6.92 -15.29 -9.65
C PRO A 322 6.95 -14.67 -11.06
N LYS A 323 8.02 -14.92 -11.81
CA LYS A 323 8.18 -14.42 -13.19
C LYS A 323 7.07 -14.91 -14.10
N LYS A 324 6.82 -16.23 -14.16
CA LYS A 324 5.75 -16.80 -14.99
C LYS A 324 4.37 -16.25 -14.65
N ARG A 325 4.11 -16.02 -13.35
CA ARG A 325 2.85 -15.39 -12.92
C ARG A 325 2.74 -13.95 -13.39
N ALA A 326 3.79 -13.16 -13.25
CA ALA A 326 3.81 -11.79 -13.73
C ALA A 326 3.56 -11.73 -15.24
N ASP A 327 4.27 -12.54 -16.02
CA ASP A 327 4.11 -12.62 -17.48
C ASP A 327 2.67 -13.02 -17.86
N PHE A 328 2.10 -14.03 -17.20
CA PHE A 328 0.72 -14.45 -17.42
C PHE A 328 -0.31 -13.36 -17.08
N PHE A 329 -0.14 -12.66 -15.96
CA PHE A 329 -1.04 -11.57 -15.58
C PHE A 329 -1.01 -10.41 -16.58
N GLU A 330 0.17 -10.10 -17.13
CA GLU A 330 0.29 -9.10 -18.20
C GLU A 330 -0.49 -9.52 -19.45
N VAL A 331 -0.36 -10.77 -19.88
CA VAL A 331 -1.16 -11.29 -21.02
C VAL A 331 -2.65 -11.25 -20.71
N LEU A 332 -3.03 -11.70 -19.51
CA LEU A 332 -4.42 -11.79 -19.08
C LEU A 332 -5.11 -10.42 -19.07
N ILE A 333 -4.49 -9.42 -18.43
CA ILE A 333 -5.02 -8.05 -18.36
C ILE A 333 -5.13 -7.43 -19.75
N ASN A 334 -4.21 -7.74 -20.65
CA ASN A 334 -4.17 -7.19 -22.01
C ASN A 334 -5.03 -7.96 -23.03
N THR A 335 -5.78 -8.98 -22.60
CA THR A 335 -6.57 -9.83 -23.49
C THR A 335 -7.75 -9.08 -24.13
N VAL A 336 -7.75 -9.02 -25.46
CA VAL A 336 -8.81 -8.44 -26.32
C VAL A 336 -9.23 -9.47 -27.38
N GLU A 337 -10.51 -9.52 -27.76
CA GLU A 337 -11.06 -10.53 -28.67
C GLU A 337 -10.36 -10.59 -30.04
N ASP A 338 -9.97 -9.45 -30.62
CA ASP A 338 -9.27 -9.40 -31.91
C ASP A 338 -7.89 -10.10 -31.89
N SER A 339 -7.31 -10.29 -30.71
CA SER A 339 -6.07 -11.07 -30.51
C SER A 339 -6.28 -12.58 -30.74
N ILE A 340 -7.54 -13.05 -30.70
CA ILE A 340 -7.94 -14.46 -30.79
C ILE A 340 -8.36 -14.79 -32.24
N SER A 341 -8.73 -13.80 -33.05
CA SER A 341 -9.31 -13.99 -34.40
C SER A 341 -8.31 -13.92 -35.57
N GLY A 342 -7.02 -13.63 -35.32
CA GLY A 342 -5.94 -13.74 -36.32
C GLY A 342 -5.96 -12.70 -37.45
N LEU A 343 -6.73 -11.61 -37.32
CA LEU A 343 -6.80 -10.52 -38.31
C LEU A 343 -5.79 -9.41 -38.01
N GLN A 344 -5.07 -8.95 -39.05
CA GLN A 344 -4.00 -7.95 -38.96
C GLN A 344 -4.52 -6.51 -38.74
N THR A 345 -4.62 -6.12 -37.47
CA THR A 345 -4.08 -4.88 -36.87
C THR A 345 -3.77 -5.25 -35.42
N PRO A 346 -2.60 -4.89 -34.85
CA PRO A 346 -2.18 -5.42 -33.55
C PRO A 346 -3.25 -5.14 -32.50
N PRO A 347 -3.52 -6.06 -31.56
CA PRO A 347 -4.52 -5.82 -30.55
C PRO A 347 -4.12 -4.57 -29.76
N THR A 348 -5.03 -3.61 -29.66
CA THR A 348 -4.88 -2.55 -28.66
C THR A 348 -4.90 -3.24 -27.31
N THR A 349 -3.77 -3.32 -26.62
CA THR A 349 -3.73 -3.83 -25.24
C THR A 349 -4.82 -3.17 -24.42
N CYS A 350 -5.63 -3.94 -23.68
CA CYS A 350 -6.73 -3.37 -22.89
C CYS A 350 -6.19 -2.25 -21.98
N CYS A 351 -6.72 -1.05 -22.12
CA CYS A 351 -6.34 0.07 -21.27
C CYS A 351 -7.06 0.06 -19.92
N LEU A 352 -7.81 -1.01 -19.57
CA LEU A 352 -8.70 -1.06 -18.41
C LEU A 352 -9.73 0.08 -18.38
N GLY A 353 -10.07 0.66 -19.55
CA GLY A 353 -10.90 1.87 -19.62
C GLY A 353 -10.22 3.12 -19.06
N LEU A 354 -8.91 3.11 -18.82
CA LEU A 354 -8.18 4.22 -18.20
C LEU A 354 -8.13 5.45 -19.11
N THR A 355 -7.88 5.25 -20.41
CA THR A 355 -7.80 6.34 -21.40
C THR A 355 -9.15 6.72 -21.99
N ASN A 356 -10.13 5.82 -21.97
CA ASN A 356 -11.50 6.03 -22.43
C ASN A 356 -12.47 5.28 -21.51
N PRO A 357 -13.10 5.95 -20.53
CA PRO A 357 -14.05 5.33 -19.60
C PRO A 357 -15.29 4.73 -20.26
N GLU A 358 -15.65 5.23 -21.45
CA GLU A 358 -16.77 4.78 -22.28
C GLU A 358 -16.35 3.66 -23.27
N CYS A 359 -15.16 3.08 -23.10
CA CYS A 359 -14.66 2.01 -23.96
C CYS A 359 -15.57 0.77 -23.90
N SER A 360 -16.05 0.33 -25.07
CA SER A 360 -16.86 -0.87 -25.25
C SER A 360 -16.12 -1.99 -25.99
N ALA A 361 -14.79 -1.98 -25.99
CA ALA A 361 -14.00 -3.04 -26.64
C ALA A 361 -14.26 -4.40 -25.98
N GLU A 362 -14.34 -5.45 -26.79
CA GLU A 362 -14.46 -6.84 -26.32
C GLU A 362 -13.14 -7.31 -25.72
N CYS A 363 -13.04 -7.21 -24.40
CA CYS A 363 -11.82 -7.52 -23.66
C CYS A 363 -12.17 -8.07 -22.28
N LEU A 364 -11.18 -8.71 -21.63
CA LEU A 364 -11.40 -9.37 -20.35
C LEU A 364 -12.00 -8.42 -19.29
N PHE A 365 -11.50 -7.19 -19.22
CA PHE A 365 -12.01 -6.18 -18.30
C PHE A 365 -13.49 -5.85 -18.56
N ASN A 366 -13.86 -5.57 -19.81
CA ASN A 366 -15.23 -5.19 -20.15
C ASN A 366 -16.21 -6.35 -20.02
N TRP A 367 -15.79 -7.59 -20.29
CA TRP A 367 -16.62 -8.76 -20.01
C TRP A 367 -16.97 -8.85 -18.53
N VAL A 368 -15.99 -8.69 -17.64
CA VAL A 368 -16.27 -8.70 -16.18
C VAL A 368 -17.06 -7.46 -15.76
N ARG A 369 -16.74 -6.27 -16.28
CA ARG A 369 -17.46 -5.00 -16.02
C ARG A 369 -18.95 -5.09 -16.36
N HIS A 370 -19.30 -5.86 -17.39
CA HIS A 370 -20.68 -6.02 -17.88
C HIS A 370 -21.29 -7.39 -17.53
N ASP A 371 -20.80 -8.03 -16.46
CA ASP A 371 -21.34 -9.28 -15.89
C ASP A 371 -21.32 -10.50 -16.83
N ASN A 372 -20.43 -10.49 -17.84
CA ASN A 372 -20.16 -11.62 -18.72
C ASN A 372 -19.00 -12.48 -18.17
N VAL A 373 -19.16 -12.94 -16.92
CA VAL A 373 -18.10 -13.65 -16.18
C VAL A 373 -17.80 -15.03 -16.76
N GLU A 374 -18.81 -15.75 -17.26
CA GLU A 374 -18.62 -17.09 -17.86
C GLU A 374 -17.66 -17.05 -19.06
N ARG A 375 -17.77 -16.01 -19.88
CA ARG A 375 -16.85 -15.78 -21.00
C ARG A 375 -15.44 -15.46 -20.52
N ALA A 376 -15.33 -14.56 -19.55
CA ALA A 376 -14.03 -14.20 -18.95
C ALA A 376 -13.34 -15.44 -18.34
N ASP A 377 -14.11 -16.29 -17.67
CA ASP A 377 -13.65 -17.55 -17.08
C ASP A 377 -13.15 -18.53 -18.14
N THR A 378 -13.89 -18.71 -19.23
CA THR A 378 -13.53 -19.60 -20.33
C THR A 378 -12.19 -19.16 -20.96
N VAL A 379 -12.06 -17.87 -21.27
CA VAL A 379 -10.83 -17.33 -21.88
C VAL A 379 -9.65 -17.41 -20.91
N THR A 380 -9.85 -17.08 -19.64
CA THR A 380 -8.79 -17.16 -18.61
C THR A 380 -8.28 -18.60 -18.44
N THR A 381 -9.19 -19.57 -18.44
CA THR A 381 -8.84 -21.00 -18.30
C THR A 381 -8.02 -21.46 -19.52
N ASN A 382 -8.46 -21.15 -20.74
CA ASN A 382 -7.73 -21.49 -21.97
C ASN A 382 -6.33 -20.85 -22.02
N LEU A 383 -6.22 -19.58 -21.60
CA LEU A 383 -4.92 -18.90 -21.49
C LEU A 383 -4.02 -19.58 -20.45
N LEU A 384 -4.57 -19.96 -19.30
CA LEU A 384 -3.78 -20.62 -18.26
C LEU A 384 -3.27 -22.00 -18.72
N GLU A 385 -4.12 -22.78 -19.40
CA GLU A 385 -3.75 -24.07 -19.98
C GLU A 385 -2.60 -23.94 -20.98
N SER A 386 -2.71 -23.01 -21.94
CA SER A 386 -1.64 -22.76 -22.92
C SER A 386 -0.30 -22.35 -22.29
N HIS A 387 -0.32 -21.51 -21.25
CA HIS A 387 0.90 -21.07 -20.55
C HIS A 387 1.49 -22.14 -19.62
N SER A 388 0.66 -23.06 -19.13
CA SER A 388 1.09 -24.22 -18.36
C SER A 388 1.65 -25.34 -19.24
N GLY A 389 1.20 -25.40 -20.51
CA GLY A 389 1.44 -26.42 -21.52
C GLY A 389 2.83 -26.43 -22.18
N ASP A 390 3.73 -25.51 -21.81
CA ASP A 390 5.17 -25.51 -22.18
C ASP A 390 5.97 -26.73 -21.64
N ARG A 391 5.28 -27.84 -21.35
CA ARG A 391 5.83 -29.16 -21.01
C ARG A 391 5.65 -30.22 -22.10
N MET A 392 5.07 -29.95 -23.27
CA MET A 392 4.82 -30.99 -24.29
C MET A 392 5.06 -30.60 -25.76
N CYS A 393 6.10 -29.83 -26.07
CA CYS A 393 6.65 -29.74 -27.43
C CYS A 393 8.17 -29.90 -27.41
N ASN A 394 8.61 -31.13 -27.09
CA ASN A 394 9.92 -31.68 -27.43
C ASN A 394 9.78 -33.20 -27.42
N GLN A 395 9.20 -33.75 -28.50
CA GLN A 395 9.43 -35.11 -28.96
C GLN A 395 9.61 -35.09 -30.47
#